data_AF-R6XBH0-F1
#
_entry.id   AF-R6XBH0-F1
#
_cell.length_a   1.000
_cell.length_b   1.000
_cell.length_c   1.000
_cell.angle_alpha   90.00
_cell.angle_beta   90.00
_cell.angle_gamma   90.00
#
_symmetry.space_group_name_H-M   'P 1'
#
loop_
_entity.id
_entity.type
_entity.pdbx_description
1 polymer ?
#
loop_
_entity_poly.entity_id
_entity_poly.type
_entity_poly.pdbx_seq_one_letter_code
_entity_poly.pdbx_strand_id
1 'polypeptide(L)'
;MTEILFLGGFVVFIAAILVLDMLVIDRKAHVVSIKEAGTWTGVWIGLALLFSVFLWFHGDMVHGIENMQDLQAVAARYAAHLKLDASDFEASLQQYRHYMTISYISGYLIEKTLSVDNLFVMMMIFTSFGVGKNEYQHVLNWGILGAIVLRFIFIFLGAAIISRFDWILLVFGALLVYSGIKMYVNRNKKEEINVEKHPLVKFLTKTGRMYPKFMGDKFFVRETGKWLLTPLFVTVLVIEFSDLIFAFDSIPAVFSVSLDPYVVFFSNIFAILGLRAMFFLLAAIADKFRYLKTGVCVLLVFIGVKMLIHKYFEIDAIASLLFIIAVLIISIGASLIIPQKSDSHVSA
;
A
#
# COMPACT_ATOMS: atom_id res chain seq x y z
N MET A 1 3.36 16.67 -23.11
CA MET A 1 2.18 15.82 -22.72
C MET A 1 1.63 16.31 -21.38
N THR A 2 0.35 16.65 -21.24
CA THR A 2 -0.17 17.14 -19.93
C THR A 2 -0.23 16.03 -18.88
N GLU A 3 -0.01 16.38 -17.60
CA GLU A 3 -0.13 15.44 -16.45
C GLU A 3 -1.44 14.63 -16.47
N ILE A 4 -2.57 15.28 -16.78
CA ILE A 4 -3.90 14.66 -16.84
C ILE A 4 -3.95 13.56 -17.90
N LEU A 5 -3.29 13.77 -19.05
CA LEU A 5 -3.27 12.80 -20.14
C LEU A 5 -2.42 11.58 -19.77
N PHE A 6 -1.25 11.81 -19.16
CA PHE A 6 -0.41 10.73 -18.65
C PHE A 6 -1.14 9.91 -17.58
N LEU A 7 -1.72 10.59 -16.59
CA LEU A 7 -2.51 9.96 -15.53
C LEU A 7 -3.69 9.18 -16.08
N GLY A 8 -4.44 9.74 -17.03
CA GLY A 8 -5.55 9.06 -17.69
C GLY A 8 -5.10 7.79 -18.41
N GLY A 9 -4.00 7.87 -19.17
CA GLY A 9 -3.38 6.70 -19.81
C GLY A 9 -2.94 5.64 -18.81
N PHE A 10 -2.32 6.05 -17.71
CA PHE A 10 -1.92 5.15 -16.63
C PHE A 10 -3.13 4.46 -15.98
N VAL A 11 -4.19 5.19 -15.64
CA VAL A 11 -5.41 4.62 -15.05
C VAL A 11 -6.06 3.61 -16.01
N VAL A 12 -6.12 3.92 -17.30
CA VAL A 12 -6.63 2.97 -18.32
C VAL A 12 -5.76 1.72 -18.40
N PHE A 13 -4.44 1.87 -18.38
CA PHE A 13 -3.50 0.76 -18.37
C PHE A 13 -3.68 -0.15 -17.13
N ILE A 14 -3.79 0.44 -15.94
CA ILE A 14 -4.04 -0.30 -14.69
C ILE A 14 -5.41 -0.99 -14.72
N ALA A 15 -6.45 -0.30 -15.16
CA ALA A 15 -7.79 -0.90 -15.28
C ALA A 15 -7.78 -2.08 -16.27
N ALA A 16 -7.07 -1.96 -17.40
CA ALA A 16 -6.93 -3.05 -18.35
C ALA A 16 -6.21 -4.27 -17.76
N ILE A 17 -5.14 -4.04 -16.99
CA ILE A 17 -4.42 -5.10 -16.28
C ILE A 17 -5.32 -5.78 -15.24
N LEU A 18 -6.05 -5.02 -14.43
CA LEU A 18 -6.98 -5.56 -13.44
C LEU A 18 -8.11 -6.37 -14.08
N VAL A 19 -8.66 -5.88 -15.18
CA VAL A 19 -9.69 -6.61 -15.94
C VAL A 19 -9.12 -7.90 -16.51
N LEU A 20 -7.89 -7.87 -17.06
CA LEU A 20 -7.23 -9.07 -17.57
C LEU A 20 -6.99 -10.08 -16.45
N ASP A 21 -6.50 -9.63 -15.30
CA ASP A 21 -6.29 -10.46 -14.11
C ASP A 21 -7.60 -11.12 -13.66
N MET A 22 -8.64 -10.33 -13.45
CA MET A 22 -9.95 -10.86 -13.03
C MET A 22 -10.62 -11.80 -14.05
N LEU A 23 -10.49 -11.54 -15.36
CA LEU A 23 -11.21 -12.29 -16.40
C LEU A 23 -10.45 -13.50 -16.94
N VAL A 24 -9.13 -13.40 -17.06
CA VAL A 24 -8.28 -14.41 -17.70
C VAL A 24 -7.59 -15.29 -16.68
N ILE A 25 -7.04 -14.69 -15.62
CA ILE A 25 -6.23 -15.40 -14.64
C ILE A 25 -7.13 -16.05 -13.57
N ASP A 26 -8.17 -15.34 -13.13
CA ASP A 26 -8.93 -15.70 -11.91
C ASP A 26 -10.38 -16.14 -12.16
N ARG A 27 -10.63 -16.71 -13.34
CA ARG A 27 -11.99 -17.03 -13.81
C ARG A 27 -12.75 -18.02 -12.91
N LYS A 28 -12.08 -18.77 -12.04
CA LYS A 28 -12.68 -19.71 -11.09
C LYS A 28 -12.03 -19.61 -9.71
N ALA A 29 -12.86 -19.50 -8.69
CA ALA A 29 -12.47 -19.59 -7.28
C ALA A 29 -11.76 -20.91 -7.01
N HIS A 30 -10.47 -20.85 -6.66
CA HIS A 30 -9.69 -22.01 -6.26
C HIS A 30 -8.64 -21.60 -5.22
N VAL A 31 -8.10 -22.58 -4.50
CA VAL A 31 -7.04 -22.34 -3.52
C VAL A 31 -5.72 -22.15 -4.28
N VAL A 32 -5.19 -20.92 -4.25
CA VAL A 32 -3.93 -20.57 -4.91
C VAL A 32 -2.76 -21.29 -4.23
N SER A 33 -1.93 -21.96 -5.02
CA SER A 33 -0.75 -22.66 -4.50
C SER A 33 0.41 -21.69 -4.19
N ILE A 34 1.32 -22.06 -3.29
CA ILE A 34 2.50 -21.23 -2.96
C ILE A 34 3.35 -20.92 -4.19
N LYS A 35 3.53 -21.89 -5.10
CA LYS A 35 4.31 -21.72 -6.32
C LYS A 35 3.68 -20.68 -7.24
N GLU A 36 2.38 -20.80 -7.46
CA GLU A 36 1.59 -19.87 -8.26
C GLU A 36 1.60 -18.47 -7.66
N ALA A 37 1.33 -18.35 -6.36
CA ALA A 37 1.41 -17.09 -5.63
C ALA A 37 2.80 -16.44 -5.73
N GLY A 38 3.86 -17.25 -5.65
CA GLY A 38 5.25 -16.80 -5.83
C GLY A 38 5.52 -16.28 -7.24
N THR A 39 5.07 -17.01 -8.27
CA THR A 39 5.22 -16.58 -9.67
C THR A 39 4.49 -15.27 -9.94
N TRP A 40 3.23 -15.15 -9.52
CA TRP A 40 2.47 -13.90 -9.68
C TRP A 40 3.10 -12.76 -8.91
N THR A 41 3.57 -12.99 -7.68
CA THR A 41 4.31 -11.98 -6.91
C THR A 41 5.54 -11.50 -7.70
N GLY A 42 6.29 -12.41 -8.31
CA GLY A 42 7.43 -12.07 -9.18
C GLY A 42 7.04 -11.24 -10.41
N VAL A 43 5.93 -11.59 -11.08
CA VAL A 43 5.40 -10.82 -12.23
C VAL A 43 5.05 -9.39 -11.82
N TRP A 44 4.33 -9.22 -10.71
CA TRP A 44 3.95 -7.88 -10.22
C TRP A 44 5.15 -7.04 -9.80
N ILE A 45 6.14 -7.65 -9.14
CA ILE A 45 7.41 -6.97 -8.82
C ILE A 45 8.14 -6.59 -10.12
N GLY A 46 8.22 -7.49 -11.09
CA GLY A 46 8.84 -7.24 -12.38
C GLY A 46 8.19 -6.07 -13.13
N LEU A 47 6.85 -5.99 -13.10
CA LEU A 47 6.11 -4.87 -13.68
C LEU A 47 6.42 -3.54 -12.97
N ALA A 48 6.48 -3.55 -11.63
CA ALA A 48 6.84 -2.37 -10.85
C ALA A 48 8.27 -1.90 -11.16
N LEU A 49 9.22 -2.83 -11.34
CA LEU A 49 10.60 -2.53 -11.71
C LEU A 49 10.71 -2.03 -13.16
N LEU A 50 9.95 -2.61 -14.09
CA LEU A 50 9.87 -2.12 -15.47
C LEU A 50 9.39 -0.67 -15.51
N PHE A 51 8.41 -0.31 -14.68
CA PHE A 51 7.97 1.08 -14.57
C PHE A 51 9.07 1.99 -13.99
N SER A 52 9.91 1.51 -13.06
CA SER A 52 11.08 2.29 -12.61
C SER A 52 12.10 2.54 -13.73
N VAL A 53 12.31 1.55 -14.61
CA VAL A 53 13.15 1.72 -15.81
C VAL A 53 12.52 2.74 -16.76
N PHE A 54 11.19 2.72 -16.93
CA PHE A 54 10.49 3.76 -17.68
C PHE A 54 10.73 5.15 -17.08
N LEU A 55 10.58 5.34 -15.76
CA LEU A 55 10.82 6.64 -15.12
C LEU A 55 12.28 7.12 -15.26
N TRP A 56 13.23 6.19 -15.27
CA TRP A 56 14.65 6.50 -15.45
C TRP A 56 14.92 7.17 -16.80
N PHE A 57 14.28 6.71 -17.86
CA PHE A 57 14.47 7.23 -19.22
C PHE A 57 13.44 8.29 -19.64
N HIS A 58 12.23 8.24 -19.08
CA HIS A 58 11.05 8.96 -19.57
C HIS A 58 10.21 9.58 -18.44
N GLY A 59 10.76 9.77 -17.24
CA GLY A 59 10.04 10.37 -16.11
C GLY A 59 9.53 11.80 -16.36
N ASP A 60 10.19 12.54 -17.25
CA ASP A 60 9.74 13.84 -17.77
C ASP A 60 8.36 13.81 -18.42
N MET A 61 7.95 12.68 -19.00
CA MET A 61 6.63 12.52 -19.61
C MET A 61 5.49 12.60 -18.60
N VAL A 62 5.77 12.34 -17.31
CA VAL A 62 4.77 12.41 -16.23
C VAL A 62 4.25 13.84 -16.07
N HIS A 63 5.14 14.83 -16.12
CA HIS A 63 4.79 16.25 -16.01
C HIS A 63 4.77 17.00 -17.35
N GLY A 64 5.23 16.35 -18.42
CA GLY A 64 5.32 16.98 -19.74
C GLY A 64 6.42 18.04 -19.82
N ILE A 65 7.58 17.74 -19.24
CA ILE A 65 8.73 18.67 -19.23
C ILE A 65 9.34 18.72 -20.62
N GLU A 66 9.19 19.84 -21.33
CA GLU A 66 9.70 20.02 -22.70
C GLU A 66 10.87 21.01 -22.76
N ASN A 67 11.03 21.84 -21.73
CA ASN A 67 12.09 22.85 -21.66
C ASN A 67 12.55 23.13 -20.21
N MET A 68 13.59 23.95 -20.04
CA MET A 68 14.15 24.29 -18.72
C MET A 68 13.16 25.03 -17.81
N GLN A 69 12.25 25.83 -18.36
CA GLN A 69 11.26 26.55 -17.55
C GLN A 69 10.27 25.57 -16.92
N ASP A 70 9.81 24.57 -17.68
CA ASP A 70 8.96 23.50 -17.18
C ASP A 70 9.68 22.71 -16.08
N LEU A 71 10.94 22.35 -16.32
CA LEU A 71 11.76 21.61 -15.37
C LEU A 71 11.91 22.37 -14.05
N GLN A 72 12.22 23.66 -14.11
CA GLN A 72 12.36 24.50 -12.92
C GLN A 72 11.02 24.67 -12.18
N ALA A 73 9.91 24.82 -12.91
CA ALA A 73 8.58 24.93 -12.31
C ALA A 73 8.20 23.64 -11.55
N VAL A 74 8.44 22.48 -12.16
CA VAL A 74 8.15 21.17 -11.55
C VAL A 74 9.09 20.90 -10.38
N ALA A 75 10.39 21.14 -10.55
CA ALA A 75 11.39 20.94 -9.49
C ALA A 75 11.14 21.85 -8.29
N ALA A 76 10.79 23.11 -8.50
CA ALA A 76 10.43 24.02 -7.40
C ALA A 76 9.23 23.52 -6.58
N ARG A 77 8.30 22.80 -7.22
CA ARG A 77 7.10 22.28 -6.56
C ARG A 77 7.35 20.98 -5.80
N TYR A 78 8.14 20.07 -6.36
CA TYR A 78 8.24 18.69 -5.85
C TYR A 78 9.64 18.29 -5.38
N ALA A 79 10.68 19.01 -5.80
CA ALA A 79 12.07 18.63 -5.63
C ALA A 79 13.00 19.85 -5.40
N ALA A 80 12.58 20.79 -4.54
CA ALA A 80 13.28 22.06 -4.35
C ALA A 80 14.73 21.95 -3.84
N HIS A 81 15.12 20.79 -3.31
CA HIS A 81 16.47 20.46 -2.87
C HIS A 81 17.41 20.11 -4.04
N LEU A 82 16.89 19.83 -5.24
CA LEU A 82 17.71 19.54 -6.41
C LEU A 82 18.42 20.81 -6.89
N LYS A 83 19.75 20.74 -6.92
CA LYS A 83 20.60 21.77 -7.52
C LYS A 83 20.68 21.51 -9.02
N LEU A 84 19.80 22.16 -9.77
CA LEU A 84 19.75 22.09 -11.23
C LEU A 84 20.67 23.14 -11.87
N ASP A 85 21.34 22.77 -12.95
CA ASP A 85 22.15 23.70 -13.74
C ASP A 85 21.25 24.36 -14.81
N ALA A 86 20.99 25.66 -14.65
CA ALA A 86 20.16 26.41 -15.58
C ALA A 86 20.75 26.50 -17.01
N SER A 87 22.04 26.20 -17.18
CA SER A 87 22.71 26.22 -18.47
C SER A 87 22.68 24.89 -19.22
N ASP A 88 22.41 23.77 -18.53
CA ASP A 88 22.37 22.44 -19.11
C ASP A 88 21.02 21.76 -18.82
N PHE A 89 20.14 21.82 -19.82
CA PHE A 89 18.82 21.20 -19.74
C PHE A 89 18.87 19.69 -19.66
N GLU A 90 19.70 19.03 -20.48
CA GLU A 90 19.74 17.57 -20.55
C GLU A 90 20.29 16.97 -19.26
N ALA A 91 21.38 17.53 -18.72
CA ALA A 91 21.94 17.08 -17.45
C ALA A 91 20.96 17.29 -16.29
N SER A 92 20.31 18.46 -16.24
CA SER A 92 19.31 18.77 -15.21
C SER A 92 18.07 17.88 -15.32
N LEU A 93 17.61 17.59 -16.54
CA LEU A 93 16.49 16.69 -16.80
C LEU A 93 16.82 15.27 -16.35
N GLN A 94 18.03 14.79 -16.66
CA GLN A 94 18.50 13.49 -16.20
C GLN A 94 18.55 13.40 -14.67
N GLN A 95 19.05 14.43 -14.00
CA GLN A 95 19.09 14.49 -12.54
C GLN A 95 17.68 14.41 -11.93
N TYR A 96 16.70 15.10 -12.53
CA TYR A 96 15.31 15.02 -12.11
C TYR A 96 14.70 13.63 -12.34
N ARG A 97 14.93 13.00 -13.50
CA ARG A 97 14.47 11.62 -13.78
C ARG A 97 15.05 10.62 -12.77
N HIS A 98 16.33 10.74 -12.42
CA HIS A 98 16.95 9.89 -11.41
C HIS A 98 16.30 10.08 -10.03
N TYR A 99 16.10 11.33 -9.60
CA TYR A 99 15.39 11.64 -8.36
C TYR A 99 13.98 11.01 -8.34
N MET A 100 13.20 11.25 -9.40
CA MET A 100 11.85 10.70 -9.54
C MET A 100 11.85 9.16 -9.43
N THR A 101 12.81 8.50 -10.08
CA THR A 101 12.93 7.04 -10.06
C THR A 101 13.28 6.50 -8.67
N ILE A 102 14.22 7.14 -7.97
CA ILE A 102 14.61 6.76 -6.60
C ILE A 102 13.43 6.98 -5.65
N SER A 103 12.71 8.09 -5.80
CA SER A 103 11.51 8.39 -5.04
C SER A 103 10.40 7.36 -5.27
N TYR A 104 10.18 6.95 -6.53
CA TYR A 104 9.22 5.91 -6.89
C TYR A 104 9.58 4.56 -6.25
N ILE A 105 10.82 4.10 -6.39
CA ILE A 105 11.27 2.82 -5.80
C ILE A 105 11.15 2.84 -4.28
N SER A 106 11.56 3.95 -3.67
CA SER A 106 11.49 4.14 -2.21
C SER A 106 10.04 4.12 -1.72
N GLY A 107 9.14 4.85 -2.39
CA GLY A 107 7.71 4.83 -2.09
C GLY A 107 7.09 3.44 -2.28
N TYR A 108 7.49 2.73 -3.34
CA TYR A 108 7.03 1.39 -3.64
C TYR A 108 7.46 0.41 -2.54
N LEU A 109 8.71 0.47 -2.07
CA LEU A 109 9.19 -0.39 -1.00
C LEU A 109 8.53 -0.08 0.35
N ILE A 110 8.34 1.20 0.69
CA ILE A 110 7.61 1.61 1.90
C ILE A 110 6.21 1.03 1.86
N GLU A 111 5.48 1.26 0.77
CA GLU A 111 4.12 0.77 0.63
C GLU A 111 4.06 -0.76 0.61
N LYS A 112 4.98 -1.42 -0.11
CA LYS A 112 5.03 -2.88 -0.18
C LYS A 112 5.26 -3.49 1.20
N THR A 113 6.07 -2.83 2.03
CA THR A 113 6.34 -3.26 3.40
C THR A 113 5.13 -3.07 4.30
N LEU A 114 4.49 -1.90 4.25
CA LEU A 114 3.31 -1.58 5.04
C LEU A 114 2.10 -2.44 4.63
N SER A 115 1.98 -2.78 3.34
CA SER A 115 0.94 -3.67 2.84
C SER A 115 0.96 -5.07 3.46
N VAL A 116 2.11 -5.53 4.00
CA VAL A 116 2.19 -6.80 4.74
C VAL A 116 1.36 -6.76 6.02
N ASP A 117 1.38 -5.63 6.74
CA ASP A 117 0.55 -5.46 7.95
C ASP A 117 -0.95 -5.48 7.58
N ASN A 118 -1.30 -4.82 6.46
CA ASN A 118 -2.65 -4.86 5.92
C ASN A 118 -3.10 -6.30 5.61
N LEU A 119 -2.22 -7.14 5.07
CA LEU A 119 -2.51 -8.56 4.80
C LEU A 119 -2.82 -9.35 6.08
N PHE A 120 -2.12 -9.09 7.19
CA PHE A 120 -2.42 -9.73 8.48
C PHE A 120 -3.80 -9.33 8.99
N VAL A 121 -4.18 -8.07 8.85
CA VAL A 121 -5.53 -7.61 9.22
C VAL A 121 -6.59 -8.20 8.30
N MET A 122 -6.34 -8.33 7.00
CA MET A 122 -7.26 -9.06 6.10
C MET A 122 -7.46 -10.52 6.52
N MET A 123 -6.39 -11.24 6.86
CA MET A 123 -6.48 -12.64 7.35
C MET A 123 -7.31 -12.75 8.63
N MET A 124 -7.12 -11.79 9.55
CA MET A 124 -7.88 -11.71 10.79
C MET A 124 -9.36 -11.42 10.53
N ILE A 125 -9.67 -10.46 9.66
CA ILE A 125 -11.04 -10.15 9.24
C ILE A 125 -11.70 -11.40 8.63
N PHE A 126 -11.03 -12.09 7.70
CA PHE A 126 -11.57 -13.31 7.10
C PHE A 126 -11.87 -14.40 8.14
N THR A 127 -10.95 -14.60 9.08
CA THR A 127 -11.10 -15.59 10.15
C THR A 127 -12.25 -15.22 11.09
N SER A 128 -12.31 -13.94 11.52
CA SER A 128 -13.34 -13.42 12.41
C SER A 128 -14.74 -13.48 11.80
N PHE A 129 -14.87 -13.20 10.50
CA PHE A 129 -16.14 -13.28 9.77
C PHE A 129 -16.51 -14.71 9.32
N GLY A 130 -15.59 -15.67 9.44
CA GLY A 130 -15.81 -17.05 9.00
C GLY A 130 -15.93 -17.18 7.48
N VAL A 131 -15.20 -16.36 6.72
CA VAL A 131 -15.24 -16.39 5.25
C VAL A 131 -14.60 -17.70 4.75
N GLY A 132 -15.24 -18.36 3.80
CA GLY A 132 -14.69 -19.57 3.19
C GLY A 132 -13.44 -19.27 2.37
N LYS A 133 -12.45 -20.17 2.40
CA LYS A 133 -11.17 -19.99 1.65
C LYS A 133 -11.35 -19.78 0.14
N ASN A 134 -12.40 -20.36 -0.45
CA ASN A 134 -12.71 -20.18 -1.87
C ASN A 134 -13.20 -18.75 -2.18
N GLU A 135 -13.76 -18.05 -1.19
CA GLU A 135 -14.31 -16.70 -1.36
C GLU A 135 -13.27 -15.60 -1.09
N TYR A 136 -12.09 -15.95 -0.55
CA TYR A 136 -11.01 -14.99 -0.26
C TYR A 136 -10.62 -14.21 -1.51
N GLN A 137 -10.43 -14.92 -2.62
CA GLN A 137 -10.08 -14.33 -3.91
C GLN A 137 -11.11 -13.31 -4.37
N HIS A 138 -12.40 -13.63 -4.23
CA HIS A 138 -13.48 -12.75 -4.63
C HIS A 138 -13.47 -11.45 -3.80
N VAL A 139 -13.34 -11.58 -2.47
CA VAL A 139 -13.28 -10.42 -1.57
C VAL A 139 -12.02 -9.60 -1.80
N LEU A 140 -10.86 -10.24 -2.00
CA LEU A 140 -9.60 -9.55 -2.26
C LEU A 140 -9.62 -8.76 -3.56
N ASN A 141 -10.22 -9.27 -4.63
CA ASN A 141 -10.29 -8.55 -5.91
C ASN A 141 -11.08 -7.24 -5.77
N TRP A 142 -12.23 -7.29 -5.08
CA TRP A 142 -13.02 -6.08 -4.81
C TRP A 142 -12.33 -5.16 -3.79
N GLY A 143 -11.66 -5.73 -2.79
CA GLY A 143 -10.85 -5.02 -1.80
C GLY A 143 -9.67 -4.25 -2.42
N ILE A 144 -9.01 -4.82 -3.42
CA ILE A 144 -7.92 -4.17 -4.15
C ILE A 144 -8.47 -3.03 -5.01
N LEU A 145 -9.59 -3.25 -5.70
CA LEU A 145 -10.22 -2.23 -6.54
C LEU A 145 -10.66 -1.02 -5.71
N GLY A 146 -11.30 -1.24 -4.56
CA GLY A 146 -11.69 -0.15 -3.67
C GLY A 146 -10.48 0.56 -3.06
N ALA A 147 -9.47 -0.18 -2.60
CA ALA A 147 -8.21 0.40 -2.10
C ALA A 147 -7.53 1.32 -3.12
N ILE A 148 -7.51 0.94 -4.41
CA ILE A 148 -6.96 1.77 -5.49
C ILE A 148 -7.72 3.10 -5.62
N VAL A 149 -9.05 3.06 -5.60
CA VAL A 149 -9.90 4.26 -5.68
C VAL A 149 -9.72 5.14 -4.45
N LEU A 150 -9.75 4.56 -3.25
CA LEU A 150 -9.56 5.30 -2.00
C LEU A 150 -8.18 5.94 -1.95
N ARG A 151 -7.13 5.25 -2.38
CA ARG A 151 -5.77 5.81 -2.42
C ARG A 151 -5.62 6.92 -3.43
N PHE A 152 -6.23 6.81 -4.60
CA PHE A 152 -6.31 7.93 -5.52
C PHE A 152 -6.87 9.17 -4.80
N ILE A 153 -8.01 9.03 -4.12
CA ILE A 153 -8.63 10.14 -3.40
C ILE A 153 -7.71 10.69 -2.30
N PHE A 154 -7.18 9.84 -1.41
CA PHE A 154 -6.40 10.31 -0.27
C PHE A 154 -5.01 10.83 -0.62
N ILE A 155 -4.36 10.31 -1.66
CA ILE A 155 -3.06 10.81 -2.10
C ILE A 155 -3.21 12.22 -2.67
N PHE A 156 -4.15 12.43 -3.59
CA PHE A 156 -4.36 13.76 -4.17
C PHE A 156 -4.95 14.74 -3.16
N LEU A 157 -5.83 14.29 -2.26
CA LEU A 157 -6.31 15.11 -1.14
C LEU A 157 -5.18 15.48 -0.18
N GLY A 158 -4.33 14.51 0.18
CA GLY A 158 -3.17 14.69 1.03
C GLY A 158 -2.18 15.69 0.43
N ALA A 159 -1.85 15.55 -0.84
CA ALA A 159 -1.00 16.50 -1.57
C ALA A 159 -1.60 17.92 -1.60
N ALA A 160 -2.92 18.04 -1.81
CA ALA A 160 -3.61 19.33 -1.76
C ALA A 160 -3.51 19.99 -0.38
N ILE A 161 -3.62 19.21 0.70
CA ILE A 161 -3.45 19.70 2.07
C ILE A 161 -2.00 20.11 2.34
N ILE A 162 -1.03 19.26 1.98
CA ILE A 162 0.41 19.53 2.16
C ILE A 162 0.80 20.83 1.45
N SER A 163 0.36 21.02 0.20
CA SER A 163 0.67 22.22 -0.58
C SER A 163 0.14 23.53 0.02
N ARG A 164 -0.81 23.47 0.95
CA ARG A 164 -1.39 24.62 1.63
C ARG A 164 -0.88 24.81 3.06
N PHE A 165 -0.39 23.74 3.68
CA PHE A 165 -0.10 23.69 5.10
C PHE A 165 1.20 22.94 5.38
N ASP A 166 2.35 23.60 5.26
CA ASP A 166 3.67 22.97 5.45
C ASP A 166 3.83 22.31 6.83
N TRP A 167 3.17 22.84 7.86
CA TRP A 167 3.19 22.27 9.22
C TRP A 167 2.51 20.90 9.32
N ILE A 168 1.69 20.49 8.32
CA ILE A 168 1.04 19.19 8.32
C ILE A 168 2.05 18.05 8.29
N LEU A 169 3.23 18.25 7.67
CA LEU A 169 4.31 17.26 7.65
C LEU A 169 4.81 16.96 9.07
N LEU A 170 4.76 17.93 10.00
CA LEU A 170 5.10 17.69 11.41
C LEU A 170 4.04 16.85 12.12
N VAL A 171 2.76 17.08 11.83
CA VAL A 171 1.66 16.27 12.36
C VAL A 171 1.78 14.84 11.89
N PHE A 172 2.01 14.68 10.59
CA PHE A 172 2.28 13.39 9.94
C PHE A 172 3.48 12.69 10.56
N GLY A 173 4.60 13.40 10.76
CA GLY A 173 5.77 12.85 11.45
C GLY A 173 5.45 12.37 12.87
N ALA A 174 4.72 13.17 13.66
CA ALA A 174 4.32 12.80 15.01
C ALA A 174 3.38 11.59 15.05
N LEU A 175 2.41 11.53 14.12
CA LEU A 175 1.51 10.39 13.96
C LEU A 175 2.28 9.11 13.65
N LEU A 176 3.24 9.14 12.72
CA LEU A 176 4.04 7.96 12.36
C LEU A 176 4.91 7.46 13.51
N VAL A 177 5.55 8.36 14.26
CA VAL A 177 6.30 7.98 15.46
C VAL A 177 5.38 7.32 16.47
N TYR A 178 4.21 7.91 16.72
CA TYR A 178 3.21 7.35 17.62
C TYR A 178 2.74 5.97 17.16
N SER A 179 2.36 5.80 15.89
CA SER A 179 1.91 4.54 15.31
C SER A 179 2.99 3.46 15.40
N GLY A 180 4.23 3.78 15.02
CA GLY A 180 5.36 2.86 15.11
C GLY A 180 5.64 2.38 16.54
N ILE A 181 5.64 3.30 17.52
CA ILE A 181 5.83 2.94 18.94
C ILE A 181 4.65 2.12 19.46
N LYS A 182 3.40 2.54 19.19
CA LYS A 182 2.19 1.84 19.62
C LYS A 182 2.12 0.43 19.06
N MET A 183 2.47 0.25 17.79
CA MET A 183 2.53 -1.06 17.13
C MET A 183 3.60 -1.95 17.78
N TYR A 184 4.77 -1.40 18.09
CA TYR A 184 5.84 -2.13 18.77
C TYR A 184 5.43 -2.60 20.17
N VAL A 185 4.79 -1.73 20.97
CA VAL A 185 4.32 -2.07 22.32
C VAL A 185 3.25 -3.16 22.28
N ASN A 186 2.37 -3.13 21.27
CA ASN A 186 1.27 -4.10 21.14
C ASN A 186 1.61 -5.34 20.30
N ARG A 187 2.84 -5.48 19.79
CA ARG A 187 3.23 -6.53 18.83
C ARG A 187 2.95 -7.97 19.27
N ASN A 188 2.94 -8.23 20.57
CA ASN A 188 2.71 -9.56 21.14
C ASN A 188 1.26 -9.81 21.57
N LYS A 189 0.37 -8.82 21.45
CA LYS A 189 -1.06 -9.02 21.74
C LYS A 189 -1.68 -9.74 20.54
N LYS A 190 -2.39 -10.85 20.81
CA LYS A 190 -3.29 -11.42 19.81
C LYS A 190 -4.40 -10.42 19.57
N GLU A 191 -4.37 -9.79 18.40
CA GLU A 191 -5.46 -8.95 17.93
C GLU A 191 -6.61 -9.89 17.56
N GLU A 192 -7.73 -9.80 18.28
CA GLU A 192 -8.96 -10.51 17.97
C GLU A 192 -10.01 -9.48 17.55
N ILE A 193 -10.38 -9.47 16.27
CA ILE A 193 -11.49 -8.66 15.79
C ILE A 193 -12.79 -9.38 16.18
N ASN A 194 -13.53 -8.78 17.10
CA ASN A 194 -14.90 -9.22 17.40
C ASN A 194 -15.87 -8.53 16.42
N VAL A 195 -16.41 -9.31 15.49
CA VAL A 195 -17.29 -8.84 14.40
C VAL A 195 -18.49 -8.07 14.91
N GLU A 196 -19.17 -8.57 15.94
CA GLU A 196 -20.37 -7.94 16.50
C GLU A 196 -20.09 -6.60 17.18
N LYS A 197 -18.84 -6.42 17.65
CA LYS A 197 -18.41 -5.18 18.31
C LYS A 197 -17.92 -4.13 17.32
N HIS A 198 -17.63 -4.50 16.07
CA HIS A 198 -17.05 -3.59 15.07
C HIS A 198 -18.03 -2.43 14.76
N PRO A 199 -17.58 -1.16 14.81
CA PRO A 199 -18.46 0.01 14.62
C PRO A 199 -19.23 -0.01 13.30
N LEU A 200 -18.54 -0.37 12.21
CA LEU A 200 -19.16 -0.46 10.88
C LEU A 200 -20.21 -1.56 10.81
N VAL A 201 -19.95 -2.72 11.43
CA VAL A 201 -20.90 -3.84 11.45
C VAL A 201 -22.13 -3.45 12.26
N LYS A 202 -21.97 -2.85 13.45
CA LYS A 202 -23.10 -2.34 14.24
C LYS A 202 -23.94 -1.33 13.47
N PHE A 203 -23.28 -0.41 12.76
CA PHE A 203 -23.98 0.58 11.95
C PHE A 203 -24.80 -0.11 10.85
N LEU A 204 -24.20 -1.05 10.12
CA LEU A 204 -24.89 -1.78 9.05
C LEU A 204 -26.02 -2.66 9.58
N THR A 205 -25.84 -3.37 10.71
CA THR A 205 -26.89 -4.17 11.34
C THR A 205 -28.08 -3.31 11.77
N LYS A 206 -27.83 -2.09 12.28
CA LYS A 206 -28.90 -1.14 12.63
C LYS A 206 -29.75 -0.69 11.44
N THR A 207 -29.21 -0.71 10.22
CA THR A 207 -29.99 -0.35 9.02
C THR A 207 -31.06 -1.38 8.66
N GLY A 208 -31.03 -2.57 9.26
CA GLY A 208 -31.95 -3.67 8.94
C GLY A 208 -31.76 -4.27 7.55
N ARG A 209 -30.65 -3.95 6.85
CA ARG A 209 -30.35 -4.42 5.50
C ARG A 209 -29.33 -5.56 5.44
N MET A 210 -29.13 -6.31 6.53
CA MET A 210 -28.15 -7.39 6.57
C MET A 210 -28.83 -8.75 6.44
N TYR A 211 -28.33 -9.58 5.51
CA TYR A 211 -28.74 -10.96 5.38
C TYR A 211 -27.91 -11.84 6.35
N PRO A 212 -28.52 -12.78 7.10
CA PRO A 212 -27.84 -13.48 8.18
C PRO A 212 -26.90 -14.62 7.73
N LYS A 213 -26.92 -15.03 6.46
CA LYS A 213 -26.16 -16.20 5.96
C LYS A 213 -25.25 -15.85 4.79
N PHE A 214 -24.15 -16.59 4.66
CA PHE A 214 -23.34 -16.58 3.44
C PHE A 214 -24.12 -17.22 2.29
N MET A 215 -24.00 -16.62 1.09
CA MET A 215 -24.73 -17.03 -0.11
C MET A 215 -23.75 -17.25 -1.28
N GLY A 216 -22.66 -17.97 -1.00
CA GLY A 216 -21.53 -18.13 -1.92
C GLY A 216 -20.82 -16.80 -2.16
N ASP A 217 -20.58 -16.49 -3.44
CA ASP A 217 -19.93 -15.28 -3.95
C ASP A 217 -20.87 -14.06 -4.03
N LYS A 218 -22.15 -14.21 -3.67
CA LYS A 218 -23.13 -13.12 -3.79
C LYS A 218 -22.96 -12.08 -2.70
N PHE A 219 -22.77 -10.83 -3.11
CA PHE A 219 -22.76 -9.67 -2.20
C PHE A 219 -24.14 -9.17 -1.80
N PHE A 220 -25.14 -9.37 -2.66
CA PHE A 220 -26.48 -8.86 -2.45
C PHE A 220 -27.51 -9.96 -2.68
N VAL A 221 -28.51 -10.00 -1.81
CA VAL A 221 -29.66 -10.91 -1.92
C VAL A 221 -30.92 -10.07 -1.91
N ARG A 222 -31.88 -10.45 -2.74
CA ARG A 222 -33.20 -9.83 -2.74
C ARG A 222 -34.18 -10.73 -2.00
N GLU A 223 -34.70 -10.24 -0.87
CA GLU A 223 -35.69 -10.95 -0.06
C GLU A 223 -36.84 -9.99 0.26
N THR A 224 -38.09 -10.42 0.09
CA THR A 224 -39.29 -9.59 0.32
C THR A 224 -39.27 -8.22 -0.41
N GLY A 225 -38.70 -8.18 -1.62
CA GLY A 225 -38.61 -6.97 -2.44
C GLY A 225 -37.49 -5.99 -2.06
N LYS A 226 -36.78 -6.20 -0.95
CA LYS A 226 -35.66 -5.36 -0.48
C LYS A 226 -34.31 -6.00 -0.82
N TRP A 227 -33.31 -5.17 -1.10
CA TRP A 227 -31.92 -5.61 -1.22
C TRP A 227 -31.26 -5.68 0.15
N LEU A 228 -30.68 -6.85 0.46
CA LEU A 228 -29.96 -7.14 1.69
C LEU A 228 -28.49 -7.43 1.36
N LEU A 229 -27.61 -6.92 2.21
CA LEU A 229 -26.16 -7.09 2.17
C LEU A 229 -25.81 -8.45 2.78
N THR A 230 -25.05 -9.27 2.07
CA THR A 230 -24.55 -10.52 2.63
C THR A 230 -23.35 -10.27 3.55
N PRO A 231 -23.02 -11.21 4.46
CA PRO A 231 -21.82 -11.08 5.29
C PRO A 231 -20.55 -10.89 4.46
N LEU A 232 -20.49 -11.47 3.25
CA LEU A 232 -19.35 -11.34 2.33
C LEU A 232 -19.12 -9.88 1.89
N PHE A 233 -20.20 -9.15 1.56
CA PHE A 233 -20.08 -7.73 1.22
C PHE A 233 -19.67 -6.88 2.43
N VAL A 234 -20.18 -7.21 3.62
CA VAL A 234 -19.77 -6.55 4.86
C VAL A 234 -18.27 -6.78 5.12
N THR A 235 -17.74 -7.97 4.83
CA THR A 235 -16.30 -8.26 4.90
C THR A 235 -15.51 -7.33 3.97
N VAL A 236 -15.92 -7.16 2.70
CA VAL A 236 -15.29 -6.21 1.77
C VAL A 236 -15.27 -4.80 2.38
N LEU A 237 -16.42 -4.32 2.85
CA LEU A 237 -16.51 -2.98 3.45
C LEU A 237 -15.62 -2.79 4.67
N VAL A 238 -15.47 -3.82 5.52
CA VAL A 238 -14.57 -3.76 6.68
C VAL A 238 -13.11 -3.73 6.22
N ILE A 239 -12.74 -4.51 5.20
CA ILE A 239 -11.40 -4.46 4.61
C ILE A 239 -11.09 -3.07 4.04
N GLU A 240 -12.01 -2.48 3.28
CA GLU A 240 -11.88 -1.11 2.74
C GLU A 240 -11.73 -0.07 3.86
N PHE A 241 -12.52 -0.21 4.92
CA PHE A 241 -12.43 0.67 6.08
C PHE A 241 -11.12 0.49 6.84
N SER A 242 -10.59 -0.73 6.91
CA SER A 242 -9.27 -0.98 7.47
C SER A 242 -8.16 -0.38 6.61
N ASP A 243 -8.23 -0.47 5.28
CA ASP A 243 -7.26 0.20 4.38
C ASP A 243 -7.29 1.72 4.55
N LEU A 244 -8.48 2.31 4.73
CA LEU A 244 -8.62 3.73 5.11
C LEU A 244 -7.88 4.07 6.41
N ILE A 245 -7.95 3.20 7.43
CA ILE A 245 -7.22 3.41 8.68
C ILE A 245 -5.71 3.31 8.42
N PHE A 246 -5.26 2.32 7.64
CA PHE A 246 -3.85 2.16 7.28
C PHE A 246 -3.30 3.30 6.44
N ALA A 247 -4.14 3.95 5.63
CA ALA A 247 -3.77 5.12 4.85
C ALA A 247 -3.25 6.27 5.72
N PHE A 248 -3.66 6.36 7.00
CA PHE A 248 -3.11 7.34 7.94
C PHE A 248 -1.64 7.10 8.31
N ASP A 249 -1.14 5.88 8.18
CA ASP A 249 0.27 5.56 8.39
C ASP A 249 1.03 5.52 7.06
N SER A 250 0.45 4.94 6.01
CA SER A 250 1.18 4.75 4.75
C SER A 250 1.29 6.01 3.90
N ILE A 251 0.25 6.83 3.82
CA ILE A 251 0.28 8.04 2.98
C ILE A 251 1.29 9.06 3.50
N PRO A 252 1.28 9.44 4.79
CA PRO A 252 2.33 10.29 5.35
C PRO A 252 3.73 9.74 5.13
N ALA A 253 3.91 8.43 5.30
CA ALA A 253 5.21 7.80 5.15
C ALA A 253 5.74 7.90 3.71
N VAL A 254 4.89 7.71 2.71
CA VAL A 254 5.31 7.82 1.30
C VAL A 254 5.56 9.29 0.92
N PHE A 255 4.79 10.25 1.45
CA PHE A 255 5.05 11.68 1.26
C PHE A 255 6.37 12.17 1.88
N SER A 256 6.96 11.41 2.81
CA SER A 256 8.30 11.71 3.35
C SER A 256 9.44 11.50 2.34
N VAL A 257 9.16 10.80 1.24
CA VAL A 257 10.13 10.46 0.19
C VAL A 257 9.91 11.32 -1.05
N SER A 258 8.66 11.62 -1.38
CA SER A 258 8.31 12.46 -2.52
C SER A 258 7.08 13.28 -2.21
N LEU A 259 7.13 14.57 -2.52
CA LEU A 259 5.98 15.47 -2.46
C LEU A 259 5.16 15.44 -3.75
N ASP A 260 5.61 14.70 -4.76
CA ASP A 260 4.91 14.53 -6.03
C ASP A 260 3.79 13.49 -5.92
N PRO A 261 2.50 13.90 -5.97
CA PRO A 261 1.37 12.99 -5.85
C PRO A 261 1.34 11.92 -6.96
N TYR A 262 1.90 12.18 -8.14
CA TYR A 262 1.91 11.21 -9.24
C TYR A 262 2.86 10.06 -8.93
N VAL A 263 4.10 10.36 -8.53
CA VAL A 263 5.08 9.35 -8.08
C VAL A 263 4.56 8.56 -6.89
N VAL A 264 3.98 9.25 -5.90
CA VAL A 264 3.35 8.64 -4.73
C VAL A 264 2.24 7.68 -5.19
N PHE A 265 1.35 8.13 -6.07
CA PHE A 265 0.26 7.31 -6.61
C PHE A 265 0.76 6.09 -7.38
N PHE A 266 1.68 6.24 -8.33
CA PHE A 266 2.19 5.12 -9.12
C PHE A 266 2.85 4.06 -8.22
N SER A 267 3.70 4.48 -7.29
CA SER A 267 4.38 3.57 -6.37
C SER A 267 3.41 2.78 -5.51
N ASN A 268 2.33 3.43 -5.06
CA ASN A 268 1.27 2.81 -4.26
C ASN A 268 0.46 1.79 -5.08
N ILE A 269 0.07 2.14 -6.29
CA ILE A 269 -0.69 1.25 -7.16
C ILE A 269 0.11 -0.02 -7.45
N PHE A 270 1.37 0.11 -7.88
CA PHE A 270 2.20 -1.06 -8.13
C PHE A 270 2.44 -1.93 -6.89
N ALA A 271 2.49 -1.34 -5.69
CA ALA A 271 2.62 -2.11 -4.45
C ALA A 271 1.37 -2.97 -4.17
N ILE A 272 0.19 -2.45 -4.47
CA ILE A 272 -1.12 -3.05 -4.16
C ILE A 272 -1.60 -4.05 -5.22
N LEU A 273 -1.25 -3.88 -6.49
CA LEU A 273 -1.68 -4.81 -7.55
C LEU A 273 -1.29 -6.27 -7.27
N GLY A 274 -0.12 -6.49 -6.66
CA GLY A 274 0.35 -7.82 -6.28
C GLY A 274 -0.18 -8.34 -4.94
N LEU A 275 -1.09 -7.63 -4.27
CA LEU A 275 -1.53 -7.94 -2.92
C LEU A 275 -2.23 -9.31 -2.82
N ARG A 276 -3.03 -9.71 -3.81
CA ARG A 276 -3.70 -11.02 -3.80
C ARG A 276 -2.70 -12.17 -3.80
N ALA A 277 -1.74 -12.15 -4.73
CA ALA A 277 -0.69 -13.17 -4.79
C ALA A 277 0.12 -13.19 -3.49
N MET A 278 0.43 -12.00 -2.96
CA MET A 278 1.15 -11.85 -1.71
C MET A 278 0.35 -12.35 -0.50
N PHE A 279 -0.98 -12.21 -0.49
CA PHE A 279 -1.86 -12.73 0.56
C PHE A 279 -1.72 -14.24 0.67
N PHE A 280 -1.82 -14.97 -0.44
CA PHE A 280 -1.71 -16.44 -0.42
C PHE A 280 -0.29 -16.92 -0.09
N LEU A 281 0.73 -16.20 -0.57
CA LEU A 281 2.12 -16.46 -0.20
C LEU A 281 2.32 -16.27 1.30
N LEU A 282 1.90 -15.12 1.84
CA LEU A 282 2.07 -14.75 3.25
C LEU A 282 1.24 -15.66 4.16
N ALA A 283 -0.01 -15.99 3.82
CA ALA A 283 -0.84 -16.89 4.59
C ALA A 283 -0.19 -18.27 4.80
N ALA A 284 0.66 -18.73 3.87
CA ALA A 284 1.36 -20.00 3.97
C ALA A 284 2.66 -19.93 4.80
N ILE A 285 3.21 -18.74 5.00
CA ILE A 285 4.51 -18.52 5.66
C ILE A 285 4.43 -17.51 6.80
N ALA A 286 3.22 -17.09 7.20
CA ALA A 286 2.95 -16.03 8.17
C ALA A 286 3.72 -16.24 9.48
N ASP A 287 3.75 -17.48 9.96
CA ASP A 287 4.44 -17.88 11.19
C ASP A 287 5.97 -17.73 11.10
N LYS A 288 6.52 -17.65 9.88
CA LYS A 288 7.97 -17.52 9.64
C LYS A 288 8.48 -16.08 9.62
N PHE A 289 7.61 -15.05 9.64
CA PHE A 289 8.01 -13.63 9.52
C PHE A 289 7.82 -12.84 10.82
N ARG A 290 8.22 -13.43 11.96
CA ARG A 290 8.06 -12.81 13.29
C ARG A 290 8.63 -11.39 13.40
N TYR A 291 9.84 -11.15 12.87
CA TYR A 291 10.50 -9.87 13.02
C TYR A 291 10.08 -8.84 11.98
N LEU A 292 9.25 -9.21 11.00
CA LEU A 292 8.79 -8.29 9.98
C LEU A 292 7.96 -7.15 10.59
N LYS A 293 7.02 -7.46 11.51
CA LYS A 293 6.26 -6.45 12.26
C LYS A 293 7.18 -5.50 13.03
N THR A 294 8.28 -6.01 13.59
CA THR A 294 9.30 -5.17 14.26
C THR A 294 10.03 -4.28 13.26
N GLY A 295 10.40 -4.80 12.09
CA GLY A 295 11.00 -4.01 11.01
C GLY A 295 10.10 -2.87 10.57
N VAL A 296 8.80 -3.12 10.37
CA VAL A 296 7.83 -2.07 10.01
C VAL A 296 7.73 -1.00 11.10
N CYS A 297 7.76 -1.36 12.39
CA CYS A 297 7.78 -0.38 13.48
C CYS A 297 9.00 0.55 13.39
N VAL A 298 10.19 -0.02 13.12
CA VAL A 298 11.43 0.75 12.97
C VAL A 298 11.35 1.72 11.79
N LEU A 299 10.79 1.26 10.66
CA LEU A 299 10.59 2.10 9.48
C LEU A 299 9.63 3.26 9.78
N LEU A 300 8.49 3.00 10.43
CA LEU A 300 7.52 4.05 10.79
C LEU A 300 8.15 5.11 11.71
N VAL A 301 8.89 4.69 12.74
CA VAL A 301 9.57 5.63 13.63
C VAL A 301 10.65 6.42 12.89
N PHE A 302 11.48 5.77 12.07
CA PHE A 302 12.51 6.44 11.28
C PHE A 302 11.91 7.49 10.35
N ILE A 303 10.87 7.11 9.59
CA ILE A 303 10.20 8.01 8.65
C ILE A 303 9.52 9.16 9.40
N GLY A 304 8.86 8.88 10.52
CA GLY A 304 8.24 9.90 11.35
C GLY A 304 9.25 10.91 11.91
N VAL A 305 10.39 10.42 12.42
CA VAL A 305 11.49 11.28 12.88
C VAL A 305 12.06 12.10 11.73
N LYS A 306 12.30 11.50 10.56
CA LYS A 306 12.75 12.22 9.35
C LYS A 306 11.83 13.40 9.03
N MET A 307 10.51 13.18 9.05
CA MET A 307 9.54 14.24 8.78
C MET A 307 9.55 15.35 9.85
N LEU A 308 9.72 14.99 11.13
CA LEU A 308 9.79 15.96 12.23
C LEU A 308 11.03 16.86 12.17
N ILE A 309 12.17 16.31 11.73
CA ILE A 309 13.43 17.05 11.64
C ILE A 309 13.66 17.70 10.27
N HIS A 310 12.73 17.58 9.32
CA HIS A 310 12.89 18.04 7.94
C HIS A 310 13.35 19.50 7.81
N LYS A 311 12.95 20.38 8.73
CA LYS A 311 13.38 21.80 8.74
C LYS A 311 14.85 22.01 9.13
N TYR A 312 15.45 21.06 9.85
CA TYR A 312 16.80 21.17 10.40
C TYR A 312 17.80 20.29 9.67
N PHE A 313 17.37 19.09 9.27
CA PHE A 313 18.19 18.08 8.59
C PHE A 313 17.41 17.43 7.46
N GLU A 314 17.90 17.58 6.24
CA GLU A 314 17.37 16.85 5.08
C GLU A 314 18.09 15.51 4.96
N ILE A 315 17.34 14.42 5.15
CA ILE A 315 17.82 13.06 4.87
C ILE A 315 17.52 12.76 3.41
N ASP A 316 18.60 12.59 2.62
CA ASP A 316 18.52 12.28 1.20
C ASP A 316 17.69 11.01 0.89
N ALA A 317 17.12 10.97 -0.31
CA ALA A 317 16.29 9.86 -0.77
C ALA A 317 17.09 8.55 -0.85
N ILE A 318 18.36 8.59 -1.27
CA ILE A 318 19.21 7.40 -1.36
C ILE A 318 19.52 6.87 0.05
N ALA A 319 19.84 7.74 1.00
CA ALA A 319 20.07 7.35 2.39
C ALA A 319 18.81 6.70 3.00
N SER A 320 17.63 7.27 2.71
CA SER A 320 16.35 6.71 3.13
C SER A 320 16.11 5.32 2.53
N LEU A 321 16.34 5.17 1.21
CA LEU A 321 16.20 3.91 0.49
C LEU A 321 17.11 2.82 1.06
N LEU A 322 18.39 3.14 1.29
CA LEU A 322 19.37 2.21 1.85
C LEU A 322 18.97 1.78 3.27
N PHE A 323 18.50 2.71 4.10
CA PHE A 323 17.98 2.38 5.42
C PHE A 323 16.78 1.44 5.36
N ILE A 324 15.82 1.71 4.46
CA ILE A 324 14.64 0.87 4.26
C ILE A 324 15.05 -0.54 3.86
N ILE A 325 15.92 -0.67 2.86
CA ILE A 325 16.42 -1.96 2.39
C ILE A 325 17.16 -2.70 3.51
N ALA A 326 18.01 -2.01 4.28
CA ALA A 326 18.75 -2.61 5.38
C ALA A 326 17.82 -3.18 6.45
N VAL A 327 16.81 -2.42 6.89
CA VAL A 327 15.83 -2.89 7.89
C VAL A 327 15.03 -4.08 7.37
N LEU A 328 14.64 -4.07 6.09
CA LEU A 328 13.95 -5.20 5.45
C LEU A 328 14.81 -6.46 5.40
N ILE A 329 16.06 -6.36 4.94
CA ILE A 329 16.97 -7.50 4.87
C ILE A 329 17.24 -8.07 6.25
N ILE A 330 17.49 -7.21 7.25
CA ILE A 330 17.75 -7.64 8.63
C ILE A 330 16.52 -8.32 9.24
N SER A 331 15.33 -7.74 9.07
CA SER A 331 14.09 -8.29 9.64
C SER A 331 13.68 -9.61 9.00
N ILE A 332 13.80 -9.73 7.67
CA ILE A 332 13.54 -10.98 6.94
C ILE A 332 14.60 -12.03 7.30
N GLY A 333 15.89 -11.66 7.23
CA GLY A 333 17.00 -12.56 7.55
C GLY A 333 16.95 -13.11 8.97
N ALA A 334 16.71 -12.25 9.96
CA ALA A 334 16.53 -12.66 11.36
C ALA A 334 15.34 -13.61 11.54
N SER A 335 14.25 -13.41 10.78
CA SER A 335 13.06 -14.27 10.84
C SER A 335 13.32 -15.66 10.26
N LEU A 336 14.19 -15.77 9.25
CA LEU A 336 14.57 -17.05 8.64
C LEU A 336 15.61 -17.82 9.45
N ILE A 337 16.56 -17.12 10.08
CA ILE A 337 17.67 -17.74 10.82
C ILE A 337 17.26 -18.22 12.21
N ILE A 338 16.31 -17.54 12.88
CA ILE A 338 15.88 -17.85 14.24
C ILE A 338 14.55 -18.62 14.18
N PRO A 339 14.55 -19.97 14.22
CA PRO A 339 13.32 -20.74 14.11
C PRO A 339 12.49 -20.57 15.38
N GLN A 340 11.17 -20.66 15.24
CA GLN A 340 10.27 -20.72 16.38
C GLN A 340 10.59 -21.97 17.21
N LYS A 341 10.83 -21.79 18.51
CA LYS A 341 10.70 -22.90 19.45
C LYS A 341 9.22 -23.29 19.40
N SER A 342 8.93 -24.45 18.82
CA SER A 342 7.59 -25.05 18.85
C SER A 342 7.13 -25.04 20.30
N ASP A 343 6.04 -24.36 20.61
CA ASP A 343 5.33 -24.59 21.88
C ASP A 343 4.79 -26.02 21.82
N SER A 344 5.59 -26.95 22.30
CA SER A 344 5.26 -28.35 22.47
C SER A 344 4.34 -28.52 23.70
N HIS A 345 3.15 -27.93 23.66
CA HIS A 345 2.01 -28.18 24.56
C HIS A 345 0.78 -27.68 23.78
N VAL A 346 -0.12 -28.49 23.23
CA VAL A 346 -0.98 -29.48 23.89
C VAL A 346 -1.41 -30.52 22.85
N SER A 347 -0.91 -31.74 23.02
CA SER A 347 -1.56 -32.97 22.56
C SER A 347 -1.71 -33.86 23.78
N ALA A 348 -2.90 -33.83 24.37
CA ALA A 348 -3.46 -34.86 25.25
C ALA A 348 -4.97 -34.66 25.29
#